data_AF-A0A7J2S4E3-F1
#
_entry.id   AF-A0A7J2S4E3-F1
#
_cell.length_a   1.000
_cell.length_b   1.000
_cell.length_c   1.000
_cell.angle_alpha   90.00
_cell.angle_beta   90.00
_cell.angle_gamma   90.00
#
_symmetry.space_group_name_H-M   'P 1'
#
loop_
_entity.id
_entity.type
_entity.pdbx_description
1 polymer ?
#
loop_
_entity_poly.entity_id
_entity_poly.type
_entity_poly.pdbx_seq_one_letter_code
_entity_poly.pdbx_strand_id
1 'polypeptide(L)'
;MPRCGRIRSFLREYRESPRLEKLSFIAPFIILLIEIILLAHAINLREAYVILLTSILVAVSIVEIMLVTLEIHKEYQRRNFDKILAIKVDDFIIESKEKNVKKIVEGFITRYPEYENNRDEIYHTTCQILETHKEEELERKLIEDLNKFINRNKKMNVDQIVKTFINKNQKYKNYRAKIYEITCRLKGIKIG
;
A
#
# COMPACT_ATOMS: atom_id res chain seq x y z
N MET A 1 13.62 -17.07 -2.67
CA MET A 1 14.49 -16.80 -1.50
C MET A 1 13.74 -15.95 -0.47
N PRO A 2 13.13 -16.54 0.57
CA PRO A 2 12.24 -15.81 1.49
C PRO A 2 12.85 -15.72 2.90
N ARG A 3 13.77 -14.79 3.19
CA ARG A 3 14.18 -14.52 4.59
C ARG A 3 14.42 -13.05 4.98
N CYS A 4 14.52 -12.09 4.05
CA CYS A 4 14.69 -10.66 4.38
C CYS A 4 13.42 -9.79 4.26
N GLY A 5 12.26 -10.37 3.93
CA GLY A 5 11.02 -9.61 3.76
C GLY A 5 10.50 -8.98 5.05
N ARG A 6 10.53 -9.73 6.17
CA ARG A 6 10.03 -9.24 7.47
C ARG A 6 10.84 -8.10 8.05
N ILE A 7 12.17 -8.19 8.03
CA ILE A 7 13.04 -7.12 8.55
C ILE A 7 12.85 -5.86 7.71
N ARG A 8 12.69 -5.99 6.39
CA ARG A 8 12.45 -4.84 5.50
C ARG A 8 11.06 -4.23 5.70
N SER A 9 10.01 -5.04 5.92
CA SER A 9 8.69 -4.50 6.25
C SER A 9 8.75 -3.78 7.58
N PHE A 10 9.40 -4.37 8.58
CA PHE A 10 9.56 -3.78 9.91
C PHE A 10 10.33 -2.45 9.87
N LEU A 11 11.41 -2.36 9.09
CA LEU A 11 12.14 -1.11 8.88
C LEU A 11 11.29 -0.04 8.17
N ARG A 12 10.41 -0.43 7.25
CA ARG A 12 9.47 0.48 6.59
C ARG A 12 8.40 0.97 7.57
N GLU A 13 7.83 0.04 8.36
CA GLU A 13 6.87 0.32 9.42
C GLU A 13 7.44 1.31 10.44
N TYR A 14 8.69 1.09 10.85
CA TYR A 14 9.44 2.00 11.72
C TYR A 14 9.63 3.39 11.09
N ARG A 15 9.98 3.46 9.81
CA ARG A 15 10.21 4.75 9.12
C ARG A 15 8.94 5.61 9.12
N GLU A 16 7.77 5.00 9.02
CA GLU A 16 6.47 5.67 8.95
C GLU A 16 5.88 6.03 10.33
N SER A 17 6.43 5.49 11.43
CA SER A 17 5.98 5.80 12.80
C SER A 17 6.35 7.24 13.25
N PRO A 18 5.52 7.91 14.07
CA PRO A 18 5.81 9.23 14.66
C PRO A 18 7.13 9.31 15.42
N ARG A 19 7.67 10.53 15.55
CA ARG A 19 8.95 10.79 16.24
C ARG A 19 8.99 10.31 17.69
N LEU A 20 7.86 10.35 18.40
CA LEU A 20 7.77 9.94 19.80
C LEU A 20 7.79 8.41 19.97
N GLU A 21 7.07 7.68 19.13
CA GLU A 21 7.09 6.20 19.10
C GLU A 21 8.49 5.67 18.72
N LYS A 22 9.22 6.38 17.84
CA LYS A 22 10.62 6.05 17.48
C LYS A 22 11.59 6.17 18.65
N LEU A 23 11.36 7.09 19.57
CA LEU A 23 12.19 7.32 20.76
C LEU A 23 11.98 6.22 21.81
N SER A 24 10.73 5.80 22.00
CA SER A 24 10.38 4.67 22.88
C SER A 24 11.03 3.35 22.42
N PHE A 25 11.33 3.22 21.13
CA PHE A 25 11.99 2.04 20.60
C PHE A 25 13.47 1.96 20.94
N ILE A 26 14.18 3.10 21.04
CA ILE A 26 15.65 3.09 21.20
C ILE A 26 16.05 2.71 22.63
N ALA A 27 15.28 3.14 23.64
CA ALA A 27 15.61 2.95 25.04
C ALA A 27 15.76 1.46 25.44
N PRO A 28 14.83 0.54 25.10
CA PRO A 28 14.98 -0.88 25.43
C PRO A 28 16.24 -1.53 24.85
N PHE A 29 16.69 -1.14 23.64
CA PHE A 29 17.93 -1.69 23.07
C PHE A 29 19.19 -1.14 23.75
N ILE A 30 19.17 0.12 24.17
CA ILE A 30 20.28 0.70 24.94
C ILE A 30 20.38 -0.01 26.29
N ILE A 31 19.26 -0.22 26.97
CA ILE A 31 19.20 -0.94 28.25
C ILE A 31 19.73 -2.36 28.08
N LEU A 32 19.22 -3.11 27.09
CA LEU A 32 19.70 -4.47 26.80
C LEU A 32 21.21 -4.50 26.49
N LEU A 33 21.73 -3.52 25.76
CA LEU A 33 23.16 -3.44 25.46
C LEU A 33 24.00 -3.25 26.74
N ILE A 34 23.55 -2.38 27.65
CA ILE A 34 24.21 -2.17 28.95
C ILE A 34 24.15 -3.46 29.79
N GLU A 35 23.00 -4.14 29.83
CA GLU A 35 22.83 -5.40 30.55
C GLU A 35 23.75 -6.52 30.03
N ILE A 36 23.92 -6.62 28.70
CA ILE A 36 24.85 -7.59 28.09
C ILE A 36 26.29 -7.30 28.52
N ILE A 37 26.69 -6.02 28.57
CA ILE A 37 28.03 -5.63 29.02
C ILE A 37 28.23 -6.00 30.50
N LEU A 38 27.24 -5.70 31.35
CA LEU A 38 27.27 -6.05 32.77
C LEU A 38 27.34 -7.56 32.99
N LEU A 39 26.55 -8.33 32.24
CA LEU A 39 26.54 -9.78 32.30
C LEU A 39 27.89 -10.36 31.86
N ALA A 40 28.47 -9.87 30.77
CA ALA A 40 29.79 -10.29 30.30
C ALA A 40 30.89 -10.00 31.34
N HIS A 41 30.81 -8.83 31.99
CA HIS A 41 31.73 -8.47 33.07
C HIS A 41 31.58 -9.38 34.29
N ALA A 42 30.35 -9.63 34.73
CA ALA A 42 30.05 -10.50 35.88
C ALA A 42 30.49 -11.96 35.65
N ILE A 43 30.35 -12.46 34.41
CA ILE A 43 30.87 -13.78 34.01
C ILE A 43 32.39 -13.83 34.15
N ASN A 44 33.09 -12.78 33.72
CA ASN A 44 34.55 -12.71 33.81
C ASN A 44 35.04 -12.74 35.27
N LEU A 45 34.32 -12.06 36.18
CA LEU A 45 34.60 -12.05 37.61
C LEU A 45 34.06 -13.27 38.38
N ARG A 46 33.31 -14.16 37.70
CA ARG A 46 32.63 -15.35 38.28
C ARG A 46 31.68 -15.03 39.44
N GLU A 47 31.04 -13.87 39.40
CA GLU A 47 30.11 -13.41 40.43
C GLU A 47 28.71 -14.03 40.24
N ALA A 48 28.52 -15.25 40.75
CA ALA A 48 27.32 -16.06 40.50
C ALA A 48 25.98 -15.34 40.77
N TYR A 49 25.88 -14.56 41.84
CA TYR A 49 24.66 -13.79 42.16
C TYR A 49 24.40 -12.66 41.17
N VAL A 50 25.46 -11.94 40.75
CA VAL A 50 25.35 -10.85 39.79
C VAL A 50 24.95 -11.40 38.42
N ILE A 51 25.56 -12.53 38.00
CA ILE A 51 25.21 -13.25 36.77
C ILE A 51 23.72 -13.63 36.78
N LEU A 52 23.21 -14.21 37.87
CA LEU A 52 21.81 -14.61 37.98
C LEU A 52 20.87 -13.39 37.84
N LEU A 53 21.11 -12.31 38.60
CA LEU A 53 20.27 -11.12 38.58
C LEU A 53 20.30 -10.41 37.22
N THR A 54 21.49 -10.25 36.61
CA THR A 54 21.59 -9.65 35.27
C THR A 54 20.97 -10.52 34.19
N SER A 55 21.02 -11.85 34.31
CA SER A 55 20.35 -12.75 33.37
C SER A 55 18.82 -12.59 33.37
N ILE A 56 18.24 -12.33 34.55
CA ILE A 56 16.81 -12.05 34.71
C ILE A 56 16.48 -10.69 34.08
N LEU A 57 17.31 -9.67 34.31
CA LEU A 57 17.15 -8.34 33.69
C LEU A 57 17.13 -8.45 32.16
N VAL A 58 18.10 -9.18 31.58
CA VAL A 58 18.17 -9.43 30.13
C VAL A 58 16.88 -10.07 29.62
N ALA A 59 16.34 -11.05 30.34
CA ALA A 59 15.08 -11.70 29.94
C ALA A 59 13.90 -10.71 29.96
N VAL A 60 13.82 -9.84 30.96
CA VAL A 60 12.80 -8.79 31.06
C VAL A 60 12.93 -7.80 29.90
N SER A 61 14.14 -7.34 29.60
CA SER A 61 14.41 -6.42 28.48
C SER A 61 14.06 -7.03 27.12
N ILE A 62 14.28 -8.33 26.92
CA ILE A 62 13.84 -9.03 25.70
C ILE A 62 12.31 -9.00 25.58
N VAL A 63 11.58 -9.27 26.68
CA VAL A 63 10.11 -9.22 26.69
C VAL A 63 9.62 -7.81 26.40
N GLU A 64 10.24 -6.78 26.98
CA GLU A 64 9.90 -5.37 26.73
C GLU A 64 10.07 -5.01 25.25
N ILE A 65 11.19 -5.40 24.63
CA ILE A 65 11.42 -5.20 23.19
C ILE A 65 10.31 -5.86 22.36
N MET A 66 9.89 -7.08 22.72
CA MET A 66 8.79 -7.77 22.02
C MET A 66 7.46 -7.03 22.17
N LEU A 67 7.14 -6.52 23.35
CA LEU A 67 5.90 -5.77 23.60
C LEU A 67 5.86 -4.45 22.82
N VAL A 68 6.93 -3.66 22.89
CA VAL A 68 7.03 -2.39 22.14
C VAL A 68 6.94 -2.64 20.63
N THR A 69 7.57 -3.70 20.15
CA THR A 69 7.49 -4.13 18.74
C THR A 69 6.05 -4.45 18.31
N LEU A 70 5.30 -5.17 19.16
CA LEU A 70 3.89 -5.50 18.90
C LEU A 70 2.99 -4.27 18.90
N GLU A 71 3.24 -3.33 19.81
CA GLU A 71 2.48 -2.08 19.91
C GLU A 71 2.67 -1.20 18.68
N ILE A 72 3.90 -1.04 18.21
CA ILE A 72 4.20 -0.32 16.96
C ILE A 72 3.53 -0.99 15.77
N HIS A 73 3.57 -2.32 15.68
CA HIS A 73 2.90 -3.03 14.59
C HIS A 73 1.39 -2.78 14.61
N LYS A 74 0.75 -2.82 15.79
CA LYS A 74 -0.67 -2.51 15.94
C LYS A 74 -0.99 -1.09 15.52
N GLU A 75 -0.19 -0.10 15.93
CA GLU A 75 -0.46 1.29 15.57
C GLU A 75 -0.14 1.61 14.11
N TYR A 76 0.85 0.95 13.52
CA TYR A 76 1.07 1.02 12.08
C TYR A 76 -0.13 0.45 11.31
N GLN A 77 -0.64 -0.73 11.73
CA GLN A 77 -1.83 -1.34 11.12
C GLN A 77 -3.05 -0.43 11.26
N ARG A 78 -3.24 0.20 12.43
CA ARG A 78 -4.34 1.13 12.67
C ARG A 78 -4.26 2.36 11.79
N ARG A 79 -3.08 2.99 11.67
CA ARG A 79 -2.87 4.19 10.84
C ARG A 79 -2.95 3.92 9.35
N ASN A 80 -2.56 2.73 8.92
CA ASN A 80 -2.55 2.34 7.51
C ASN A 80 -3.68 1.37 7.14
N PHE A 81 -4.68 1.21 8.01
CA PHE A 81 -5.77 0.25 7.83
C PHE A 81 -6.43 0.43 6.46
N ASP A 82 -6.80 1.67 6.11
CA ASP A 82 -7.45 1.97 4.83
C ASP A 82 -6.60 1.59 3.62
N LYS A 83 -5.28 1.84 3.69
CA LYS A 83 -4.36 1.49 2.60
C LYS A 83 -4.18 -0.02 2.48
N ILE A 84 -4.02 -0.70 3.60
CA ILE A 84 -3.84 -2.17 3.63
C ILE A 84 -5.12 -2.86 3.17
N LEU A 85 -6.27 -2.36 3.63
CA LEU A 85 -7.59 -2.80 3.21
C LEU A 85 -7.76 -2.61 1.70
N ALA A 86 -7.45 -1.42 1.17
CA ALA A 86 -7.54 -1.14 -0.27
C ALA A 86 -6.70 -2.11 -1.10
N ILE A 87 -5.43 -2.34 -0.72
CA ILE A 87 -4.56 -3.29 -1.43
C ILE A 87 -5.14 -4.71 -1.39
N LYS A 88 -5.56 -5.18 -0.21
CA LYS A 88 -6.11 -6.54 -0.07
C LYS A 88 -7.41 -6.72 -0.85
N VAL A 89 -8.30 -5.73 -0.81
CA VAL A 89 -9.56 -5.75 -1.55
C VAL A 89 -9.30 -5.73 -3.06
N ASP A 90 -8.35 -4.92 -3.52
CA ASP A 90 -7.95 -4.85 -4.93
C ASP A 90 -7.39 -6.20 -5.43
N ASP A 91 -6.43 -6.77 -4.70
CA ASP A 91 -5.86 -8.09 -4.97
C ASP A 91 -6.97 -9.16 -5.06
N PHE A 92 -7.93 -9.13 -4.12
CA PHE A 92 -9.06 -10.05 -4.13
C PHE A 92 -9.99 -9.86 -5.34
N ILE A 93 -10.27 -8.62 -5.76
CA ILE A 93 -11.08 -8.32 -6.95
C ILE A 93 -10.39 -8.85 -8.21
N ILE A 94 -9.07 -8.64 -8.33
CA ILE A 94 -8.26 -9.12 -9.46
C ILE A 94 -8.27 -10.65 -9.53
N GLU A 95 -8.10 -11.32 -8.39
CA GLU A 95 -8.10 -12.79 -8.31
C GLU A 95 -9.48 -13.41 -8.57
N SER A 96 -10.53 -12.87 -7.95
CA SER A 96 -11.90 -13.40 -8.08
C SER A 96 -12.54 -13.07 -9.42
N LYS A 97 -12.08 -12.00 -10.10
CA LYS A 97 -12.67 -11.42 -11.32
C LYS A 97 -14.16 -11.05 -11.18
N GLU A 98 -14.66 -11.00 -9.95
CA GLU A 98 -16.04 -10.61 -9.67
C GLU A 98 -16.17 -9.10 -9.82
N LYS A 99 -17.32 -8.64 -10.34
CA LYS A 99 -17.60 -7.20 -10.53
C LYS A 99 -18.76 -6.74 -9.66
N ASN A 100 -19.48 -7.66 -9.02
CA ASN A 100 -20.57 -7.34 -8.12
C ASN A 100 -20.05 -7.02 -6.72
N VAL A 101 -20.25 -5.79 -6.27
CA VAL A 101 -19.80 -5.29 -4.96
C VAL A 101 -20.25 -6.21 -3.82
N LYS A 102 -21.52 -6.64 -3.80
CA LYS A 102 -22.04 -7.46 -2.70
C LYS A 102 -21.32 -8.81 -2.62
N LYS A 103 -21.12 -9.46 -3.76
CA LYS A 103 -20.38 -10.74 -3.82
C LYS A 103 -18.91 -10.58 -3.47
N ILE A 104 -18.29 -9.46 -3.85
CA ILE A 104 -16.91 -9.14 -3.48
C ILE A 104 -16.80 -9.00 -1.97
N VAL A 105 -17.66 -8.21 -1.33
CA VAL A 105 -17.66 -8.00 0.12
C VAL A 105 -17.89 -9.32 0.87
N GLU A 106 -18.90 -10.10 0.48
CA GLU A 106 -19.20 -11.39 1.11
C GLU A 106 -18.05 -12.40 0.92
N GLY A 107 -17.50 -12.49 -0.29
CA GLY A 107 -16.37 -13.36 -0.60
C GLY A 107 -15.08 -12.94 0.12
N PHE A 108 -14.86 -11.63 0.25
CA PHE A 108 -13.72 -11.07 0.97
C PHE A 108 -13.78 -11.39 2.47
N ILE A 109 -14.94 -11.16 3.11
CA ILE A 109 -15.14 -11.48 4.54
C ILE A 109 -15.02 -12.99 4.79
N THR A 110 -15.51 -13.82 3.88
CA THR A 110 -15.37 -15.28 3.98
C THR A 110 -13.89 -15.71 3.95
N ARG A 111 -13.07 -15.03 3.15
CA ARG A 111 -11.63 -15.32 3.03
C ARG A 111 -10.80 -14.69 4.15
N TYR A 112 -11.22 -13.54 4.67
CA TYR A 112 -10.55 -12.77 5.70
C TYR A 112 -11.54 -12.42 6.83
N PRO A 113 -11.89 -13.39 7.69
CA PRO A 113 -12.88 -13.19 8.75
C PRO A 113 -12.45 -12.13 9.76
N GLU A 114 -11.16 -11.81 9.85
CA GLU A 114 -10.65 -10.74 10.73
C GLU A 114 -11.20 -9.34 10.40
N TYR A 115 -11.79 -9.15 9.21
CA TYR A 115 -12.41 -7.88 8.79
C TYR A 115 -13.94 -7.87 8.87
N GLU A 116 -14.58 -8.88 9.46
CA GLU A 116 -16.05 -8.98 9.54
C GLU A 116 -16.70 -7.73 10.17
N ASN A 117 -16.05 -7.16 11.19
CA ASN A 117 -16.51 -5.94 11.87
C ASN A 117 -16.34 -4.66 11.04
N ASN A 118 -15.66 -4.72 9.90
CA ASN A 118 -15.34 -3.58 9.02
C ASN A 118 -16.07 -3.63 7.69
N ARG A 119 -17.26 -4.24 7.68
CA ARG A 119 -18.04 -4.49 6.45
C ARG A 119 -18.34 -3.22 5.65
N ASP A 120 -18.64 -2.12 6.34
CA ASP A 120 -18.95 -0.85 5.69
C ASP A 120 -17.70 -0.23 5.05
N GLU A 121 -16.55 -0.27 5.72
CA GLU A 121 -15.27 0.16 5.12
C GLU A 121 -14.93 -0.70 3.90
N ILE A 122 -15.05 -2.04 3.99
CA ILE A 122 -14.81 -2.94 2.84
C ILE A 122 -15.72 -2.56 1.67
N TYR A 123 -17.01 -2.28 1.93
CA TYR A 123 -17.96 -1.90 0.89
C TYR A 123 -17.55 -0.60 0.20
N HIS A 124 -17.21 0.43 0.97
CA HIS A 124 -16.78 1.72 0.42
C HIS A 124 -15.49 1.60 -0.39
N THR A 125 -14.49 0.90 0.15
CA THR A 125 -13.22 0.63 -0.54
C THR A 125 -13.45 -0.17 -1.82
N THR A 126 -14.31 -1.18 -1.80
CA THR A 126 -14.67 -1.97 -3.00
C THR A 126 -15.28 -1.08 -4.09
N CYS A 127 -16.21 -0.19 -3.72
CA CYS A 127 -16.82 0.74 -4.67
C CYS A 127 -15.78 1.66 -5.32
N GLN A 128 -14.88 2.25 -4.52
CA GLN A 128 -13.81 3.13 -5.01
C GLN A 128 -12.86 2.41 -5.97
N ILE A 129 -12.44 1.19 -5.65
CA ILE A 129 -11.53 0.40 -6.50
C ILE A 129 -12.23 0.05 -7.82
N LEU A 130 -13.48 -0.40 -7.77
CA LEU A 130 -14.23 -0.74 -8.99
C LEU A 130 -14.49 0.47 -9.88
N GLU A 131 -14.72 1.65 -9.30
CA GLU A 131 -14.83 2.90 -10.06
C GLU A 131 -13.51 3.24 -10.74
N THR A 132 -12.40 3.14 -10.01
CA THR A 132 -11.04 3.33 -10.56
C THR A 132 -10.75 2.38 -11.72
N HIS A 133 -11.04 1.09 -11.55
CA HIS A 133 -10.89 0.09 -12.63
C HIS A 133 -11.74 0.40 -13.87
N LYS A 134 -12.96 0.92 -13.68
CA LYS A 134 -13.83 1.32 -14.81
C LYS A 134 -13.25 2.53 -15.54
N GLU A 135 -12.74 3.52 -14.81
CA GLU A 135 -12.11 4.70 -15.41
C GLU A 135 -10.86 4.31 -16.20
N GLU A 136 -9.99 3.48 -15.63
CA GLU A 136 -8.80 2.98 -16.32
C GLU A 136 -9.15 2.17 -17.58
N GLU A 137 -10.17 1.31 -17.51
CA GLU A 137 -10.63 0.53 -18.67
C GLU A 137 -11.18 1.46 -19.77
N LEU A 138 -11.90 2.51 -19.38
CA LEU A 138 -12.43 3.51 -20.30
C LEU A 138 -11.32 4.31 -20.97
N GLU A 139 -10.29 4.70 -20.22
CA GLU A 139 -9.12 5.40 -20.73
C GLU A 139 -8.30 4.56 -21.71
N ARG A 140 -8.08 3.27 -21.41
CA ARG A 140 -7.42 2.35 -22.33
C ARG A 140 -8.19 2.24 -23.65
N LYS A 141 -9.51 2.04 -23.58
CA LYS A 141 -10.38 2.00 -24.77
C LYS A 141 -10.34 3.32 -25.55
N LEU A 142 -10.35 4.46 -24.85
CA LEU A 142 -10.24 5.77 -25.48
C LEU A 142 -8.94 5.89 -26.29
N ILE A 143 -7.80 5.52 -25.69
CA ILE A 143 -6.49 5.55 -26.34
C ILE A 143 -6.46 4.63 -27.56
N GLU A 144 -7.01 3.42 -27.46
CA GLU A 144 -7.08 2.49 -28.60
C GLU A 144 -7.94 3.02 -29.75
N ASP A 145 -9.15 3.51 -29.44
CA ASP A 145 -10.08 4.06 -30.43
C ASP A 145 -9.45 5.29 -31.12
N LEU A 146 -8.80 6.17 -30.34
CA LEU A 146 -8.14 7.36 -30.85
C LEU A 146 -6.91 7.01 -31.70
N ASN A 147 -6.09 6.05 -31.29
CA ASN A 147 -4.97 5.54 -32.09
C ASN A 147 -5.43 4.97 -33.43
N LYS A 148 -6.47 4.12 -33.43
CA LYS A 148 -7.07 3.57 -34.65
C LYS A 148 -7.60 4.69 -35.56
N PHE A 149 -8.23 5.70 -34.98
CA PHE A 149 -8.76 6.85 -35.71
C PHE A 149 -7.66 7.70 -36.35
N ILE A 150 -6.60 8.03 -35.60
CA ILE A 150 -5.46 8.83 -36.08
C ILE A 150 -4.71 8.07 -37.20
N ASN A 151 -4.49 6.77 -37.04
CA ASN A 151 -3.83 5.94 -38.04
C ASN A 151 -4.57 5.89 -39.38
N ARG A 152 -5.91 5.94 -39.35
CA ARG A 152 -6.75 6.03 -40.55
C ARG A 152 -6.78 7.44 -41.15
N ASN A 153 -6.52 8.47 -40.34
CA ASN A 153 -6.67 9.87 -40.72
C ASN A 153 -5.36 10.68 -40.56
N LYS A 154 -4.24 10.12 -41.05
CA LYS A 154 -2.89 10.69 -40.86
C LYS A 154 -2.74 12.14 -41.30
N LYS A 155 -3.49 12.58 -42.31
CA LYS A 155 -3.43 13.95 -42.87
C LYS A 155 -4.16 15.01 -42.03
N MET A 156 -5.03 14.62 -41.09
CA MET A 156 -5.76 15.58 -40.26
C MET A 156 -4.86 16.20 -39.19
N ASN A 157 -5.07 17.48 -38.92
CA ASN A 157 -4.43 18.17 -37.79
C ASN A 157 -5.12 17.83 -36.46
N VAL A 158 -4.52 18.23 -35.33
CA VAL A 158 -5.01 17.88 -33.99
C VAL A 158 -6.46 18.36 -33.78
N ASP A 159 -6.76 19.61 -34.10
CA ASP A 159 -8.10 20.18 -33.87
C ASP A 159 -9.18 19.49 -34.71
N GLN A 160 -8.87 19.15 -35.96
CA GLN A 160 -9.74 18.37 -36.82
C GLN A 160 -9.96 16.97 -36.25
N ILE A 161 -8.90 16.30 -35.78
CA ILE A 161 -9.00 14.98 -35.15
C ILE A 161 -9.90 15.04 -33.92
N VAL A 162 -9.66 15.98 -33.00
CA VAL A 162 -10.44 16.12 -31.75
C VAL A 162 -11.91 16.39 -32.07
N LYS A 163 -12.21 17.33 -32.98
CA LYS A 163 -13.58 17.68 -33.35
C LYS A 163 -14.30 16.51 -34.02
N THR A 164 -13.68 15.85 -35.00
CA THR A 164 -14.30 14.74 -35.73
C THR A 164 -14.43 13.48 -34.87
N PHE A 165 -13.45 13.20 -34.00
CA PHE A 165 -13.47 12.06 -33.10
C PHE A 165 -14.57 12.19 -32.04
N ILE A 166 -14.71 13.36 -31.40
CA ILE A 166 -15.77 13.62 -30.40
C ILE A 166 -17.16 13.55 -31.05
N ASN A 167 -17.32 14.13 -32.25
CA ASN A 167 -18.60 14.07 -32.96
C ASN A 167 -19.02 12.63 -33.28
N LYS A 168 -18.06 11.76 -33.65
CA LYS A 168 -18.32 10.34 -33.94
C LYS A 168 -18.46 9.50 -32.67
N ASN A 169 -17.80 9.86 -31.57
CA ASN A 169 -17.79 9.11 -30.32
C ASN A 169 -18.33 9.96 -29.16
N GLN A 170 -19.64 10.20 -29.17
CA GLN A 170 -20.34 11.00 -28.15
C GLN A 170 -20.08 10.54 -26.72
N LYS A 171 -19.82 9.23 -26.50
CA LYS A 171 -19.42 8.64 -25.21
C LYS A 171 -18.20 9.32 -24.56
N TYR A 172 -17.34 9.96 -25.34
CA TYR A 172 -16.12 10.61 -24.85
C TYR A 172 -16.20 12.13 -24.78
N LYS A 173 -17.38 12.72 -24.94
CA LYS A 173 -17.58 14.18 -24.98
C LYS A 173 -16.97 14.91 -23.77
N ASN A 174 -17.08 14.32 -22.58
CA ASN A 174 -16.57 14.91 -21.33
C ASN A 174 -15.04 14.80 -21.21
N TYR A 175 -14.37 14.02 -22.06
CA TYR A 175 -12.91 13.81 -22.03
C TYR A 175 -12.16 14.68 -23.02
N ARG A 176 -12.78 15.77 -23.52
CA ARG A 176 -12.22 16.62 -24.60
C ARG A 176 -10.77 17.07 -24.35
N ALA A 177 -10.47 17.54 -23.13
CA ALA A 177 -9.12 17.97 -22.77
C ALA A 177 -8.11 16.82 -22.85
N LYS A 178 -8.47 15.65 -22.30
CA LYS A 178 -7.65 14.44 -22.32
C LYS A 178 -7.44 13.90 -23.74
N ILE A 179 -8.47 13.95 -24.58
CA ILE A 179 -8.38 13.58 -26.01
C ILE A 179 -7.38 14.49 -26.73
N TYR A 180 -7.43 15.80 -26.49
CA TYR A 180 -6.50 16.75 -27.09
C TYR A 180 -5.04 16.43 -26.68
N GLU A 181 -4.78 16.26 -25.38
CA GLU A 181 -3.47 15.92 -24.85
C GLU A 181 -2.91 14.62 -25.46
N ILE A 182 -3.72 13.55 -25.47
CA ILE A 182 -3.32 12.26 -26.05
C ILE A 182 -3.07 12.42 -27.56
N THR A 183 -3.90 13.18 -28.27
CA THR A 183 -3.73 13.41 -29.72
C THR A 183 -2.42 14.16 -30.01
N CYS A 184 -2.10 15.21 -29.25
CA CYS A 184 -0.83 15.94 -29.35
C CYS A 184 0.36 15.00 -29.12
N ARG A 185 0.31 14.20 -28.05
CA ARG A 185 1.36 13.21 -27.73
C ARG A 185 1.56 12.20 -28.85
N LEU A 186 0.47 11.64 -29.40
CA LEU A 186 0.52 10.65 -30.48
C LEU A 186 0.99 11.24 -31.82
N LYS A 187 0.79 12.54 -32.05
CA LYS A 187 1.29 13.27 -33.22
C LYS A 187 2.69 13.85 -33.03
N GLY A 188 3.31 13.69 -31.86
CA GLY A 188 4.64 14.22 -31.56
C GLY A 188 4.70 15.74 -31.37
N ILE A 189 3.57 16.38 -31.06
CA ILE A 189 3.50 17.83 -30.82
C ILE A 189 3.78 18.07 -29.34
N LYS A 190 4.81 18.88 -29.03
CA LYS A 190 5.09 19.32 -27.66
C LYS A 190 4.00 20.28 -27.19
N ILE A 191 3.36 19.93 -26.08
CA ILE A 191 2.41 20.82 -25.39
C ILE A 191 3.27 21.75 -24.54
N GLY A 192 3.29 23.04 -24.89
CA GLY A 192 3.96 24.10 -24.14
C GLY A 192 3.03 24.71 -23.12
#